data_AF-A0A1F4C613-F1
#
_entry.id   AF-A0A1F4C613-F1
#
_cell.length_a   1.000
_cell.length_b   1.000
_cell.length_c   1.000
_cell.angle_alpha   90.00
_cell.angle_beta   90.00
_cell.angle_gamma   90.00
#
_symmetry.space_group_name_H-M   'P 1'
#
loop_
_entity.id
_entity.type
_entity.pdbx_description
1 polymer ?
#
loop_
_entity_poly.entity_id
_entity_poly.type
_entity_poly.pdbx_seq_one_letter_code
_entity_poly.pdbx_strand_id
1 'polypeptide(L)'
;MKPFICVPAIALLLSLGAQLAHAQTQPSAAPAPAADPRFDINKFIVRGATLIPADGMKLLLAPYIGKSKDFGDVQKALEALEKAYTSKGYSAVQVILPEQQIDVGEVEFDVVEAKIGKIVIEGNKYFDEANVRASLPRVQQGQPPNIFHIADNLRLANENPAKQTTVLLRSGAEEGQVDAVVRVADERPNKLSVTLDNTGTQQTGIFRVGVGYQNSNLWNRDHVLNAQYVSAPNDDDRTGRLGLYPSKNVFIVGAQYRIPLYRRGDTLEFSAGYSNVDSGVVANLFNISGSGSIFGARYNQALEKIGDLEHKLSYALDWRAYQALVTQIGVAGAGLVPDVTVHPISLTYAGTYRKSESDTNFSLSANLNLPGGNDAGTGAFQGDPLVTPARPAARAGANPRYFMTRWSFNHNRALPRDWQFRWGMSGQFTRDTLIAGEQFGIGGADSVRGFLEREIVNDYGYRGTLEFYSPDFGGIVPLAGARLRALAFYDWGAVRRIRPTVLEIHGQHVSSAGLGVRFSRGTNVSFRLDVATVTDSGGLQKIGDVRVHANFAYIF
;
A
#
# COMPACT_ATOMS: atom_id res chain seq x y z
N MET A 1 30.27 -23.74 16.32
CA MET A 1 31.61 -24.10 16.81
C MET A 1 32.16 -22.92 17.61
N LYS A 2 32.38 -23.11 18.92
CA LYS A 2 33.32 -22.36 19.79
C LYS A 2 34.54 -23.29 20.02
N PRO A 3 35.78 -22.82 20.31
CA PRO A 3 36.21 -22.38 21.67
C PRO A 3 37.17 -21.15 21.68
N PHE A 4 37.19 -20.28 22.70
CA PHE A 4 37.89 -20.31 24.01
C PHE A 4 39.43 -20.37 23.99
N ILE A 5 40.11 -19.30 24.45
CA ILE A 5 41.47 -19.24 25.07
C ILE A 5 41.46 -17.95 25.94
N CYS A 6 41.49 -17.89 27.28
CA CYS A 6 42.32 -18.44 28.36
C CYS A 6 43.64 -17.68 28.64
N VAL A 7 43.70 -17.07 29.83
CA VAL A 7 44.81 -16.31 30.47
C VAL A 7 45.93 -17.26 30.94
N PRO A 8 47.17 -16.80 31.18
CA PRO A 8 47.64 -16.73 32.58
C PRO A 8 48.57 -15.54 32.92
N ALA A 9 48.65 -15.26 34.23
CA ALA A 9 49.53 -14.32 34.91
C ALA A 9 50.91 -14.94 35.25
N ILE A 10 51.89 -14.13 35.72
CA ILE A 10 52.68 -14.27 36.98
C ILE A 10 54.11 -13.62 36.93
N ALA A 11 54.40 -12.78 37.95
CA ALA A 11 55.68 -12.53 38.69
C ALA A 11 56.87 -11.78 38.03
N LEU A 12 57.79 -11.04 38.70
CA LEU A 12 58.12 -10.78 40.12
C LEU A 12 59.19 -9.63 40.22
N LEU A 13 59.32 -9.02 41.43
CA LEU A 13 60.51 -8.35 42.04
C LEU A 13 60.93 -6.94 41.51
N LEU A 14 61.29 -5.93 42.30
CA LEU A 14 61.94 -5.88 43.62
C LEU A 14 61.52 -4.65 44.45
N SER A 15 61.43 -4.88 45.75
CA SER A 15 61.28 -3.92 46.84
C SER A 15 62.61 -3.26 47.24
N LEU A 16 62.58 -1.96 47.60
CA LEU A 16 63.47 -1.39 48.61
C LEU A 16 62.69 -0.35 49.43
N GLY A 17 62.64 -0.55 50.74
CA GLY A 17 61.84 0.22 51.68
C GLY A 17 62.56 1.45 52.24
N ALA A 18 61.76 2.43 52.65
CA ALA A 18 62.07 3.35 53.73
C ALA A 18 60.77 3.72 54.45
N GLN A 19 60.85 3.73 55.77
CA GLN A 19 59.75 3.77 56.73
C GLN A 19 59.25 5.20 57.04
N LEU A 20 57.95 5.24 57.35
CA LEU A 20 57.26 6.09 58.34
C LEU A 20 57.06 7.59 58.04
N ALA A 21 55.82 7.94 57.71
CA ALA A 21 55.00 8.86 58.54
C ALA A 21 53.52 8.72 58.13
N HIS A 22 52.65 8.38 59.08
CA HIS A 22 51.20 8.48 58.90
C HIS A 22 50.82 9.97 58.91
N ALA A 23 50.58 10.55 57.73
CA ALA A 23 49.79 11.76 57.60
C ALA A 23 48.44 11.37 57.01
N GLN A 24 47.38 11.49 57.80
CA GLN A 24 46.01 11.44 57.31
C GLN A 24 45.81 12.61 56.33
N THR A 25 45.92 12.33 55.03
CA THR A 25 45.45 13.27 54.01
C THR A 25 43.93 13.28 54.06
N GLN A 26 43.37 14.31 54.71
CA GLN A 26 41.99 14.72 54.46
C GLN A 26 41.79 14.83 52.93
N PRO A 27 40.68 14.34 52.37
CA PRO A 27 40.34 14.63 51.00
C PRO A 27 40.29 16.16 50.85
N SER A 28 41.23 16.73 50.10
CA SER A 28 41.11 18.12 49.67
C SER A 28 39.79 18.21 48.92
N ALA A 29 38.84 18.96 49.47
CA ALA A 29 37.64 19.33 48.76
C ALA A 29 38.07 19.92 47.41
N ALA A 30 37.59 19.33 46.32
CA ALA A 30 37.63 19.98 45.02
C ALA A 30 37.07 21.41 45.21
N PRO A 31 37.67 22.44 44.59
CA PRO A 31 37.08 23.77 44.62
C PRO A 31 35.63 23.63 44.18
N ALA A 32 34.70 24.15 44.99
CA ALA A 32 33.31 24.26 44.58
C ALA A 32 33.30 24.96 43.21
N PRO A 33 32.52 24.48 42.22
CA PRO A 33 32.44 25.15 40.93
C PRO A 33 32.07 26.61 41.19
N ALA A 34 32.88 27.54 40.68
CA ALA A 34 32.56 28.95 40.74
C ALA A 34 31.15 29.12 40.16
N ALA A 35 30.26 29.75 40.94
CA ALA A 35 28.89 29.96 40.50
C ALA A 35 28.91 30.72 39.16
N ASP A 36 28.25 30.17 38.14
CA ASP A 36 28.18 30.79 36.83
C ASP A 36 27.67 32.24 36.97
N PRO A 37 28.28 33.19 36.23
CA PRO A 37 27.88 34.59 36.32
C PRO A 37 26.40 34.74 36.01
N ARG A 38 25.67 35.37 36.95
CA ARG A 38 24.23 35.61 36.84
C ARG A 38 23.94 37.04 36.39
N PHE A 39 22.93 37.20 35.54
CA PHE A 39 22.49 38.48 35.00
C PHE A 39 20.97 38.48 34.79
N ASP A 40 20.38 39.67 34.63
CA ASP A 40 18.96 39.82 34.36
C ASP A 40 18.72 39.86 32.84
N ILE A 41 17.71 39.14 32.35
CA ILE A 41 17.29 39.18 30.94
C ILE A 41 15.92 39.86 30.90
N ASN A 42 15.88 41.03 30.29
CA ASN A 42 14.68 41.85 30.08
C ASN A 42 13.96 41.49 28.77
N LYS A 43 14.72 41.17 27.71
CA LYS A 43 14.16 40.92 26.38
C LYS A 43 15.11 40.09 25.50
N PHE A 44 14.52 39.26 24.64
CA PHE A 44 15.22 38.65 23.52
C PHE A 44 14.95 39.40 22.21
N ILE A 45 16.01 39.65 21.43
CA ILE A 45 15.94 40.22 20.09
C ILE A 45 16.31 39.12 19.10
N VAL A 46 15.40 38.76 18.19
CA VAL A 46 15.65 37.73 17.18
C VAL A 46 15.70 38.39 15.81
N ARG A 47 16.86 38.37 15.16
CA ARG A 47 17.07 38.91 13.81
C ARG A 47 17.01 37.79 12.77
N GLY A 48 16.61 38.12 11.54
CA GLY A 48 16.56 37.16 10.42
C GLY A 48 15.41 36.14 10.45
N ALA A 49 14.64 36.06 11.53
CA ALA A 49 13.48 35.17 11.64
C ALA A 49 12.26 35.72 10.88
N THR A 50 11.86 35.04 9.80
CA THR A 50 10.67 35.37 9.00
C THR A 50 9.64 34.23 8.94
N LEU A 51 10.07 32.99 9.16
CA LEU A 51 9.20 31.80 9.10
C LEU A 51 8.37 31.59 10.37
N ILE A 52 8.79 32.18 11.49
CA ILE A 52 8.02 32.21 12.74
C ILE A 52 7.59 33.66 12.99
N PRO A 53 6.27 33.95 13.04
CA PRO A 53 5.77 35.30 13.32
C PRO A 53 6.29 35.85 14.65
N ALA A 54 6.53 37.16 14.71
CA ALA A 54 7.13 37.82 15.88
C ALA A 54 6.41 37.53 17.20
N ASP A 55 5.08 37.46 17.21
CA ASP A 55 4.32 37.17 18.44
C ASP A 55 4.48 35.72 18.90
N GLY A 56 4.62 34.78 17.96
CA GLY A 56 4.97 33.40 18.27
C GLY A 56 6.39 33.31 18.87
N MET A 57 7.31 34.13 18.39
CA MET A 57 8.67 34.22 18.92
C MET A 57 8.70 34.76 20.36
N LYS A 58 7.96 35.83 20.63
CA LYS A 58 7.82 36.41 21.98
C LYS A 58 7.26 35.39 22.96
N LEU A 59 6.21 34.67 22.57
CA LEU A 59 5.58 33.66 23.43
C LEU A 59 6.54 32.50 23.73
N LEU A 60 7.32 32.08 22.74
CA LEU A 60 8.31 31.01 22.89
C LEU A 60 9.43 31.37 23.87
N LEU A 61 9.91 32.63 23.83
CA LEU A 61 11.05 33.08 24.62
C LEU A 61 10.68 33.65 25.99
N ALA A 62 9.39 33.95 26.23
CA ALA A 62 8.89 34.48 27.51
C ALA A 62 9.34 33.71 28.77
N PRO A 63 9.40 32.36 28.78
CA PRO A 63 9.85 31.61 29.96
C PRO A 63 11.32 31.87 30.37
N TYR A 64 12.13 32.38 29.45
CA TYR A 64 13.57 32.60 29.66
C TYR A 64 13.88 34.04 30.09
N ILE A 65 12.89 34.93 30.13
CA ILE A 65 13.00 36.32 30.61
C ILE A 65 12.88 36.32 32.14
N GLY A 66 13.64 37.19 32.82
CA GLY A 66 13.54 37.39 34.26
C GLY A 66 14.90 37.67 34.93
N LYS A 67 14.87 37.72 36.26
CA LYS A 67 16.05 38.03 37.07
C LYS A 67 16.93 36.80 37.34
N SER A 68 18.21 37.04 37.59
CA SER A 68 19.18 36.02 38.05
C SER A 68 19.31 34.81 37.12
N LYS A 69 19.25 35.04 35.81
CA LYS A 69 19.51 34.06 34.75
C LYS A 69 20.99 33.79 34.60
N ASP A 70 21.33 32.69 33.96
CA ASP A 70 22.70 32.32 33.60
C ASP A 70 22.82 31.95 32.12
N PHE A 71 24.04 31.63 31.67
CA PHE A 71 24.27 31.21 30.29
C PHE A 71 23.50 29.93 29.92
N GLY A 72 23.25 29.05 30.88
CA GLY A 72 22.43 27.85 30.67
C GLY A 72 20.97 28.19 30.32
N ASP A 73 20.42 29.27 30.87
CA ASP A 73 19.08 29.75 30.49
C ASP A 73 19.04 30.34 29.08
N VAL A 74 20.09 31.05 28.65
CA VAL A 74 20.23 31.53 27.26
C VAL A 74 20.36 30.35 26.30
N GLN A 75 21.13 29.32 26.66
CA GLN A 75 21.27 28.11 25.87
C GLN A 75 19.93 27.37 25.72
N LYS A 76 19.14 27.24 26.79
CA LYS A 76 17.79 26.65 26.70
C LYS A 76 16.85 27.48 25.81
N ALA A 77 16.99 28.81 25.82
CA ALA A 77 16.23 29.69 24.94
C ALA A 77 16.59 29.46 23.46
N LEU A 78 17.89 29.30 23.17
CA LEU A 78 18.40 28.93 21.85
C LEU A 78 17.87 27.55 21.42
N GLU A 79 17.96 26.54 22.28
CA GLU A 79 17.43 25.19 22.01
C GLU A 79 15.91 25.19 21.80
N ALA A 80 15.17 26.02 22.53
CA ALA A 80 13.72 26.18 22.33
C ALA A 80 13.41 26.81 20.97
N LEU A 81 14.24 27.76 20.52
CA LEU A 81 14.13 28.38 19.21
C LEU A 81 14.41 27.37 18.08
N GLU A 82 15.52 26.65 18.16
CA GLU A 82 15.85 25.57 17.22
C GLU A 82 14.76 24.49 17.19
N LYS A 83 14.24 24.11 18.36
CA LYS A 83 13.13 23.15 18.47
C LYS A 83 11.86 23.65 17.80
N ALA A 84 11.55 24.94 17.90
CA ALA A 84 10.37 25.51 17.26
C ALA A 84 10.47 25.47 15.72
N TYR A 85 11.65 25.75 15.15
CA TYR A 85 11.90 25.63 13.72
C TYR A 85 11.83 24.16 13.26
N THR A 86 12.54 23.27 13.95
CA THR A 86 12.58 21.84 13.61
C THR A 86 11.20 21.18 13.75
N SER A 87 10.39 21.55 14.75
CA SER A 87 9.00 21.06 14.89
C SER A 87 8.07 21.50 13.76
N LYS A 88 8.43 22.57 13.03
CA LYS A 88 7.73 23.04 11.83
C LYS A 88 8.36 22.54 10.54
N GLY A 89 9.41 21.72 10.64
CA GLY A 89 10.07 21.07 9.51
C GLY A 89 11.25 21.85 8.90
N TYR A 90 11.65 22.97 9.50
CA TYR A 90 12.77 23.79 9.04
C TYR A 90 14.06 23.38 9.75
N SER A 91 14.71 22.32 9.26
CA SER A 91 15.94 21.78 9.86
C SER A 91 17.23 22.43 9.36
N ALA A 92 17.17 23.21 8.28
CA ALA A 92 18.31 23.93 7.73
C ALA A 92 18.48 25.35 8.31
N VAL A 93 17.69 25.70 9.33
CA VAL A 93 17.78 26.99 10.02
C VAL A 93 18.85 26.91 11.08
N GLN A 94 19.76 27.88 11.10
CA GLN A 94 20.77 28.01 12.13
C GLN A 94 20.44 29.18 13.05
N VAL A 95 20.50 28.95 14.37
CA VAL A 95 20.37 30.00 15.37
C VAL A 95 21.75 30.28 15.94
N ILE A 96 22.21 31.51 15.84
CA ILE A 96 23.53 31.94 16.27
C ILE A 96 23.36 32.90 17.44
N LEU A 97 24.12 32.67 18.51
CA LEU A 97 24.29 33.63 19.60
C LEU A 97 25.61 34.38 19.33
N PRO A 98 25.56 35.59 18.75
CA PRO A 98 26.77 36.37 18.53
C PRO A 98 27.41 36.79 19.86
N GLU A 99 28.72 37.02 19.83
CA GLU A 99 29.45 37.59 20.97
C GLU A 99 28.89 38.98 21.29
N GLN A 100 28.39 39.16 22.52
CA GLN A 100 27.74 40.39 22.96
C GLN A 100 27.93 40.60 24.46
N GLN A 101 27.96 41.86 24.89
CA GLN A 101 27.92 42.22 26.31
C GLN A 101 26.47 42.39 26.75
N ILE A 102 26.07 41.70 27.82
CA ILE A 102 24.69 41.74 28.34
C ILE A 102 24.60 42.86 29.40
N ASP A 103 24.86 44.09 28.98
CA ASP A 103 24.90 45.25 29.90
C ASP A 103 23.49 45.81 30.18
N VAL A 104 22.55 45.63 29.25
CA VAL A 104 21.19 46.21 29.28
C VAL A 104 20.10 45.13 29.51
N GLY A 105 20.53 43.88 29.75
CA GLY A 105 19.63 42.73 29.87
C GLY A 105 18.92 42.37 28.56
N GLU A 106 19.49 42.74 27.41
CA GLU A 106 19.01 42.31 26.10
C GLU A 106 19.92 41.19 25.58
N VAL A 107 19.32 40.13 25.05
CA VAL A 107 20.03 39.02 24.41
C VAL A 107 19.60 38.91 22.96
N GLU A 108 20.56 39.04 22.05
CA GLU A 108 20.37 38.98 20.61
C GLU A 108 20.65 37.57 20.06
N PHE A 109 19.77 37.07 19.21
CA PHE A 109 19.95 35.86 18.39
C PHE A 109 19.87 36.23 16.91
N ASP A 110 20.83 35.76 16.12
CA ASP A 110 20.81 35.83 14.66
C ASP A 110 20.30 34.51 14.10
N VAL A 111 19.19 34.56 13.36
CA VAL A 111 18.60 33.39 12.70
C VAL A 111 18.91 33.43 11.22
N VAL A 112 19.65 32.43 10.75
CA VAL A 112 19.96 32.22 9.35
C VAL A 112 18.97 31.22 8.78
N GLU A 113 17.94 31.73 8.11
CA GLU A 113 16.94 30.91 7.41
C GLU A 113 17.49 30.50 6.04
N ALA A 114 18.18 29.36 5.99
CA ALA A 114 18.83 28.92 4.78
C ALA A 114 17.85 28.71 3.62
N LYS A 115 18.22 29.16 2.42
CA LYS A 115 17.42 29.01 1.19
C LYS A 115 18.05 27.97 0.27
N ILE A 116 17.22 27.29 -0.51
CA ILE A 116 17.71 26.36 -1.52
C ILE A 116 18.47 27.16 -2.59
N GLY A 117 19.78 26.93 -2.72
CA GLY A 117 20.66 27.56 -3.69
C GLY A 117 20.52 26.92 -5.06
N LYS A 118 21.07 25.71 -5.23
CA LYS A 118 20.96 24.92 -6.48
C LYS A 118 20.18 23.63 -6.24
N ILE A 119 19.52 23.16 -7.30
CA ILE A 119 18.90 21.83 -7.35
C ILE A 119 19.68 21.02 -8.39
N VAL A 120 20.39 20.00 -7.92
CA VAL A 120 21.21 19.12 -8.76
C VAL A 120 20.50 17.78 -8.87
N ILE A 121 20.24 17.31 -10.08
CA ILE A 121 19.58 16.01 -10.33
C ILE A 121 20.64 15.04 -10.84
N GLU A 122 20.73 13.86 -10.23
CA GLU A 122 21.73 12.83 -10.55
C GLU A 122 21.07 11.46 -10.73
N GLY A 123 21.61 10.65 -11.66
CA GLY A 123 21.25 9.23 -11.82
C GLY A 123 20.01 8.96 -12.69
N ASN A 124 19.30 10.01 -13.12
CA ASN A 124 18.13 9.88 -13.98
C ASN A 124 18.55 9.53 -15.42
N LYS A 125 18.07 8.39 -15.92
CA LYS A 125 18.38 7.86 -17.26
C LYS A 125 17.13 7.74 -18.13
N TYR A 126 16.00 7.37 -17.54
CA TYR A 126 14.73 7.14 -18.23
C TYR A 126 13.67 8.21 -17.94
N PHE A 127 13.96 9.10 -16.99
CA PHE A 127 13.12 10.21 -16.58
C PHE A 127 13.94 11.50 -16.73
N ASP A 128 13.44 12.49 -17.47
CA ASP A 128 14.20 13.74 -17.64
C ASP A 128 14.18 14.61 -16.37
N GLU A 129 15.02 15.65 -16.35
CA GLU A 129 15.08 16.57 -15.21
C GLU A 129 13.76 17.29 -14.95
N ALA A 130 12.97 17.59 -15.99
CA ALA A 130 11.71 18.28 -15.87
C ALA A 130 10.66 17.41 -15.15
N ASN A 131 10.62 16.12 -15.47
CA ASN A 131 9.83 15.11 -14.79
C ASN A 131 10.23 14.99 -13.31
N VAL A 132 11.53 14.83 -13.03
CA VAL A 132 12.03 14.69 -11.66
C VAL A 132 11.69 15.95 -10.84
N ARG A 133 11.89 17.14 -11.40
CA ARG A 133 11.53 18.41 -10.75
C ARG A 133 10.01 18.53 -10.53
N ALA A 134 9.19 18.07 -11.48
CA ALA A 134 7.73 18.08 -11.35
C ALA A 134 7.23 17.18 -10.21
N SER A 135 8.00 16.13 -9.86
CA SER A 135 7.70 15.26 -8.71
C SER A 135 8.01 15.89 -7.34
N LEU A 136 8.75 17.01 -7.32
CA LEU A 136 9.19 17.72 -6.12
C LEU A 136 8.75 19.20 -6.12
N PRO A 137 7.45 19.51 -6.28
CA PRO A 137 6.99 20.90 -6.45
C PRO A 137 7.26 21.80 -5.23
N ARG A 138 7.56 21.25 -4.05
CA ARG A 138 7.92 22.02 -2.84
C ARG A 138 9.43 22.26 -2.70
N VAL A 139 10.25 21.65 -3.55
CA VAL A 139 11.70 21.88 -3.60
C VAL A 139 11.95 22.93 -4.68
N GLN A 140 12.08 24.19 -4.27
CA GLN A 140 12.24 25.32 -5.19
C GLN A 140 13.43 26.17 -4.79
N GLN A 141 14.19 26.61 -5.78
CA GLN A 141 15.29 27.54 -5.59
C GLN A 141 14.80 28.86 -4.96
N GLY A 142 15.58 29.40 -4.03
CA GLY A 142 15.27 30.62 -3.28
C GLY A 142 14.27 30.46 -2.13
N GLN A 143 13.70 29.26 -1.95
CA GLN A 143 12.78 28.96 -0.84
C GLN A 143 13.50 28.19 0.28
N PRO A 144 13.11 28.36 1.55
CA PRO A 144 13.67 27.57 2.63
C PRO A 144 13.19 26.11 2.53
N PRO A 145 14.10 25.12 2.69
CA PRO A 145 13.71 23.72 2.63
C PRO A 145 12.87 23.35 3.85
N ASN A 146 11.81 22.57 3.60
CA ASN A 146 10.97 22.02 4.67
C ASN A 146 10.93 20.49 4.54
N ILE A 147 11.40 19.79 5.57
CA ILE A 147 11.55 18.33 5.52
C ILE A 147 10.21 17.60 5.42
N PHE A 148 9.13 18.14 5.99
CA PHE A 148 7.79 17.53 5.89
C PHE A 148 7.27 17.64 4.47
N HIS A 149 7.39 18.82 3.85
CA HIS A 149 7.00 19.00 2.45
C HIS A 149 7.82 18.14 1.48
N ILE A 150 9.12 18.00 1.73
CA ILE A 150 10.00 17.13 0.94
C ILE A 150 9.57 15.67 1.11
N ALA A 151 9.31 15.23 2.34
CA ALA A 151 8.85 13.88 2.63
C ALA A 151 7.51 13.56 1.94
N ASP A 152 6.56 14.50 1.92
CA ASP A 152 5.27 14.33 1.23
C ASP A 152 5.42 14.18 -0.29
N ASN A 153 6.29 15.00 -0.90
CA ASN A 153 6.59 14.88 -2.32
C ASN A 153 7.27 13.55 -2.64
N LEU A 154 8.26 13.15 -1.83
CA LEU A 154 8.96 11.88 -1.99
C LEU A 154 8.05 10.68 -1.79
N ARG A 155 7.10 10.74 -0.84
CA ARG A 155 6.13 9.66 -0.62
C ARG A 155 5.37 9.35 -1.91
N LEU A 156 4.81 10.35 -2.57
CA LEU A 156 4.08 10.15 -3.82
C LEU A 156 5.01 9.83 -5.01
N ALA A 157 6.18 10.47 -5.10
CA ALA A 157 7.15 10.22 -6.17
C ALA A 157 7.64 8.76 -6.16
N ASN A 158 7.86 8.19 -4.98
CA ASN A 158 8.36 6.83 -4.78
C ASN A 158 7.28 5.75 -4.87
N GLU A 159 6.01 6.12 -5.07
CA GLU A 159 4.97 5.20 -5.51
C GLU A 159 5.14 4.79 -6.99
N ASN A 160 6.06 5.41 -7.75
CA ASN A 160 6.38 4.99 -9.11
C ASN A 160 7.17 3.66 -9.11
N PRO A 161 6.72 2.62 -9.84
CA PRO A 161 7.37 1.30 -9.81
C PRO A 161 8.71 1.22 -10.57
N ALA A 162 9.08 2.25 -11.34
CA ALA A 162 10.33 2.30 -12.11
C ALA A 162 11.22 3.49 -11.72
N LYS A 163 10.89 4.24 -10.67
CA LYS A 163 11.66 5.39 -10.22
C LYS A 163 11.63 5.54 -8.70
N GLN A 164 12.81 5.60 -8.09
CA GLN A 164 13.02 5.92 -6.68
C GLN A 164 13.85 7.19 -6.57
N THR A 165 13.33 8.17 -5.84
CA THR A 165 13.92 9.49 -5.66
C THR A 165 14.30 9.69 -4.20
N THR A 166 15.45 10.31 -3.95
CA THR A 166 15.90 10.75 -2.63
C THR A 166 16.43 12.18 -2.73
N VAL A 167 16.16 13.00 -1.72
CA VAL A 167 16.69 14.37 -1.62
C VAL A 167 17.70 14.44 -0.48
N LEU A 168 18.88 14.97 -0.78
CA LEU A 168 19.94 15.24 0.18
C LEU A 168 20.19 16.75 0.20
N LEU A 169 20.16 17.36 1.38
CA LEU A 169 20.55 18.76 1.56
C LEU A 169 22.04 18.81 1.90
N ARG A 170 22.79 19.67 1.20
CA ARG A 170 24.22 19.91 1.43
C ARG A 170 24.47 21.40 1.61
N SER A 171 25.58 21.76 2.25
CA SER A 171 26.03 23.16 2.32
C SER A 171 26.16 23.74 0.91
N GLY A 172 25.54 24.91 0.69
CA GLY A 172 25.59 25.63 -0.57
C GLY A 172 26.89 26.42 -0.74
N ALA A 173 27.04 27.08 -1.90
CA ALA A 173 28.21 27.89 -2.22
C ALA A 173 28.24 29.25 -1.50
N GLU A 174 27.07 29.80 -1.17
CA GLU A 174 26.92 31.08 -0.46
C GLU A 174 26.44 30.84 0.97
N GLU A 175 26.77 31.78 1.87
CA GLU A 175 26.29 31.74 3.25
C GLU A 175 24.76 31.86 3.29
N GLY A 176 24.12 31.10 4.19
CA GLY A 176 22.66 31.01 4.22
C GLY A 176 22.04 30.28 3.02
N GLN A 177 22.81 29.51 2.25
CA GLN A 177 22.29 28.62 1.22
C GLN A 177 22.58 27.15 1.48
N VAL A 178 21.65 26.31 1.03
CA VAL A 178 21.81 24.85 0.96
C VAL A 178 21.47 24.37 -0.42
N ASP A 179 22.25 23.43 -0.95
CA ASP A 179 21.98 22.80 -2.23
C ASP A 179 21.16 21.51 -2.03
N ALA A 180 20.15 21.32 -2.88
CA ALA A 180 19.33 20.12 -2.89
C ALA A 180 19.85 19.16 -3.98
N VAL A 181 20.47 18.06 -3.56
CA VAL A 181 20.92 16.98 -4.45
C VAL A 181 19.83 15.91 -4.51
N VAL A 182 19.18 15.83 -5.67
CA VAL A 182 18.11 14.86 -5.97
C VAL A 182 18.73 13.67 -6.68
N ARG A 183 18.82 12.54 -5.97
CA ARG A 183 19.31 11.28 -6.53
C ARG A 183 18.14 10.44 -7.01
N VAL A 184 18.25 9.95 -8.24
CA VAL A 184 17.24 9.13 -8.90
C VAL A 184 17.85 7.78 -9.22
N ALA A 185 17.23 6.71 -8.74
CA ALA A 185 17.46 5.35 -9.18
C ALA A 185 16.26 4.93 -10.03
N ASP A 186 16.45 4.84 -11.34
CA ASP A 186 15.40 4.48 -12.28
C ASP A 186 15.69 3.17 -13.05
N GLU A 187 14.61 2.55 -13.49
CA GLU A 187 14.61 1.37 -14.36
C GLU A 187 13.87 1.69 -15.66
N ARG A 188 13.99 0.80 -16.67
CA ARG A 188 13.22 0.92 -17.90
C ARG A 188 11.72 0.98 -17.59
N PRO A 189 11.00 2.05 -17.99
CA PRO A 189 9.59 2.20 -17.62
C PRO A 189 8.65 1.20 -18.31
N ASN A 190 9.08 0.62 -19.43
CA ASN A 190 8.31 -0.37 -20.17
C ASN A 190 8.63 -1.78 -19.66
N LYS A 191 7.60 -2.49 -19.18
CA LYS A 191 7.69 -3.91 -18.78
C LYS A 191 6.62 -4.70 -19.52
N LEU A 192 7.00 -5.85 -20.05
CA LEU A 192 6.07 -6.84 -20.59
C LEU A 192 6.04 -8.03 -19.63
N SER A 193 4.90 -8.68 -19.48
CA SER A 193 4.77 -9.85 -18.63
C SER A 193 3.92 -10.92 -19.29
N VAL A 194 4.21 -12.17 -18.98
CA VAL A 194 3.41 -13.34 -19.35
C VAL A 194 3.07 -14.11 -18.09
N THR A 195 1.81 -14.50 -17.93
CA THR A 195 1.33 -15.31 -16.82
C THR A 195 0.70 -16.60 -17.33
N LEU A 196 0.82 -17.67 -16.55
CA LEU A 196 0.15 -18.94 -16.78
C LEU A 196 -0.38 -19.46 -15.45
N ASP A 197 -1.67 -19.74 -15.38
CA ASP A 197 -2.29 -20.31 -14.19
C ASP A 197 -3.39 -21.32 -14.54
N ASN A 198 -3.97 -21.95 -13.52
CA ASN A 198 -5.03 -22.93 -13.65
C ASN A 198 -6.37 -22.52 -12.99
N THR A 199 -6.67 -21.22 -12.99
CA THR A 199 -7.89 -20.65 -12.39
C THR A 199 -9.15 -20.81 -13.25
N GLY A 200 -9.07 -21.48 -14.40
CA GLY A 200 -10.20 -21.71 -15.29
C GLY A 200 -11.17 -22.81 -14.84
N THR A 201 -12.20 -23.07 -15.65
CA THR A 201 -13.25 -24.07 -15.38
C THR A 201 -13.24 -25.18 -16.44
N GLN A 202 -13.93 -26.30 -16.17
CA GLN A 202 -14.06 -27.36 -17.17
C GLN A 202 -14.78 -26.89 -18.45
N GLN A 203 -15.69 -25.91 -18.34
CA GLN A 203 -16.47 -25.37 -19.45
C GLN A 203 -15.68 -24.39 -20.33
N THR A 204 -14.65 -23.74 -19.79
CA THR A 204 -13.91 -22.68 -20.47
C THR A 204 -12.41 -22.98 -20.58
N GLY A 205 -12.01 -24.22 -20.27
CA GLY A 205 -10.62 -24.62 -20.12
C GLY A 205 -10.06 -24.26 -18.74
N ILE A 206 -9.24 -25.15 -18.18
CA ILE A 206 -8.66 -25.00 -16.83
C ILE A 206 -7.51 -23.98 -16.82
N PHE A 207 -6.72 -23.90 -17.89
CA PHE A 207 -5.57 -23.02 -17.94
C PHE A 207 -5.93 -21.61 -18.43
N ARG A 208 -5.20 -20.62 -17.92
CA ARG A 208 -5.24 -19.22 -18.35
C ARG A 208 -3.86 -18.75 -18.72
N VAL A 209 -3.75 -18.03 -19.83
CA VAL A 209 -2.54 -17.33 -20.26
C VAL A 209 -2.83 -15.85 -20.29
N GLY A 210 -2.01 -15.07 -19.61
CA GLY A 210 -2.09 -13.62 -19.58
C GLY A 210 -0.87 -12.97 -20.24
N VAL A 211 -1.10 -11.84 -20.92
CA VAL A 211 -0.06 -10.93 -21.41
C VAL A 211 -0.32 -9.56 -20.81
N GLY A 212 0.64 -9.04 -20.05
CA GLY A 212 0.55 -7.73 -19.40
C GLY A 212 1.58 -6.76 -19.94
N TYR A 213 1.21 -5.49 -20.08
CA TYR A 213 2.08 -4.39 -20.45
C TYR A 213 1.97 -3.27 -19.40
N GLN A 214 3.12 -2.78 -18.95
CA GLN A 214 3.21 -1.65 -18.05
C GLN A 214 4.12 -0.58 -18.66
N ASN A 215 3.67 0.67 -18.66
CA ASN A 215 4.51 1.85 -18.88
C ASN A 215 4.43 2.75 -17.64
N SER A 216 5.55 2.96 -16.97
CA SER A 216 5.61 3.72 -15.70
C SER A 216 6.04 5.18 -15.85
N ASN A 217 6.10 5.69 -17.09
CA ASN A 217 6.50 7.06 -17.36
C ASN A 217 5.81 7.62 -18.61
N LEU A 218 4.48 7.45 -18.72
CA LEU A 218 3.76 7.85 -19.91
C LEU A 218 3.84 9.37 -20.06
N TRP A 219 4.17 9.83 -21.27
CA TRP A 219 4.41 11.25 -21.59
C TRP A 219 5.57 11.90 -20.83
N ASN A 220 6.41 11.08 -20.18
CA ASN A 220 7.44 11.54 -19.27
C ASN A 220 6.89 12.35 -18.07
N ARG A 221 5.75 11.93 -17.49
CA ARG A 221 5.09 12.63 -16.37
C ARG A 221 4.81 11.76 -15.14
N ASP A 222 5.50 10.62 -15.00
CA ASP A 222 5.25 9.61 -13.96
C ASP A 222 3.85 8.98 -14.00
N HIS A 223 3.12 9.20 -15.10
CA HIS A 223 1.84 8.54 -15.31
C HIS A 223 2.11 7.05 -15.57
N VAL A 224 1.31 6.20 -14.93
CA VAL A 224 1.45 4.74 -15.04
C VAL A 224 0.27 4.19 -15.82
N LEU A 225 0.55 3.48 -16.91
CA LEU A 225 -0.42 2.70 -17.66
C LEU A 225 -0.14 1.22 -17.43
N ASN A 226 -1.13 0.48 -16.95
CA ASN A 226 -1.15 -0.97 -16.89
C ASN A 226 -2.21 -1.48 -17.86
N ALA A 227 -1.89 -2.47 -18.69
CA ALA A 227 -2.83 -3.14 -19.56
C ALA A 227 -2.59 -4.65 -19.51
N GLN A 228 -3.65 -5.44 -19.59
CA GLN A 228 -3.54 -6.89 -19.56
C GLN A 228 -4.62 -7.53 -20.42
N TYR A 229 -4.23 -8.58 -21.13
CA TYR A 229 -5.11 -9.48 -21.87
C TYR A 229 -4.97 -10.90 -21.29
N VAL A 230 -6.08 -11.58 -21.05
CA VAL A 230 -6.10 -12.97 -20.56
C VAL A 230 -7.03 -13.80 -21.45
N SER A 231 -6.56 -14.99 -21.82
CA SER A 231 -7.32 -15.99 -22.56
C SER A 231 -6.98 -17.40 -22.09
N ALA A 232 -7.54 -18.40 -22.74
CA ALA A 232 -7.33 -19.81 -22.44
C ALA A 232 -6.64 -20.51 -23.62
N PRO A 233 -5.59 -21.32 -23.38
CA PRO A 233 -4.81 -21.98 -24.43
C PRO A 233 -5.46 -23.29 -24.90
N ASN A 234 -6.79 -23.37 -24.96
CA ASN A 234 -7.53 -24.57 -25.37
C ASN A 234 -8.35 -24.34 -26.63
N ASP A 235 -8.73 -25.46 -27.26
CA ASP A 235 -9.71 -25.50 -28.33
C ASP A 235 -11.11 -25.10 -27.80
N ASP A 236 -11.87 -24.35 -28.62
CA ASP A 236 -13.18 -23.83 -28.25
C ASP A 236 -14.21 -24.93 -27.98
N ASP A 237 -14.18 -26.00 -28.78
CA ASP A 237 -15.16 -27.09 -28.71
C ASP A 237 -14.66 -28.23 -27.80
N ARG A 238 -13.34 -28.27 -27.54
CA ARG A 238 -12.67 -29.30 -26.73
C ARG A 238 -11.74 -28.68 -25.70
N THR A 239 -12.30 -28.26 -24.57
CA THR A 239 -11.58 -27.57 -23.48
C THR A 239 -10.38 -28.35 -22.89
N GLY A 240 -10.35 -29.68 -23.06
CA GLY A 240 -9.23 -30.53 -22.65
C GLY A 240 -8.08 -30.63 -23.66
N ARG A 241 -8.20 -30.04 -24.85
CA ARG A 241 -7.17 -30.06 -25.90
C ARG A 241 -6.54 -28.68 -26.05
N LEU A 242 -5.21 -28.63 -26.13
CA LEU A 242 -4.48 -27.40 -26.45
C LEU A 242 -4.91 -26.84 -27.81
N GLY A 243 -5.19 -25.55 -27.85
CA GLY A 243 -5.51 -24.80 -29.06
C GLY A 243 -4.27 -24.09 -29.61
N LEU A 244 -4.19 -23.92 -30.93
CA LEU A 244 -3.13 -23.11 -31.57
C LEU A 244 -3.40 -21.60 -31.48
N TYR A 245 -4.66 -21.21 -31.27
CA TYR A 245 -5.09 -19.82 -31.15
C TYR A 245 -5.82 -19.62 -29.81
N PRO A 246 -5.83 -18.38 -29.26
CA PRO A 246 -6.59 -18.06 -28.05
C PRO A 246 -8.07 -18.42 -28.19
N SER A 247 -8.66 -19.05 -27.17
CA SER A 247 -10.06 -19.44 -27.20
C SER A 247 -10.99 -18.22 -27.27
N LYS A 248 -12.03 -18.28 -28.13
CA LYS A 248 -13.08 -17.25 -28.18
C LYS A 248 -13.96 -17.25 -26.93
N ASN A 249 -13.98 -18.37 -26.20
CA ASN A 249 -14.79 -18.55 -24.99
C ASN A 249 -14.18 -17.85 -23.76
N VAL A 250 -12.93 -17.38 -23.87
CA VAL A 250 -12.23 -16.66 -22.80
C VAL A 250 -11.49 -15.47 -23.40
N PHE A 251 -12.11 -14.31 -23.26
CA PHE A 251 -11.58 -13.02 -23.65
C PHE A 251 -11.75 -12.06 -22.49
N ILE A 252 -10.63 -11.70 -21.88
CA ILE A 252 -10.56 -10.75 -20.77
C ILE A 252 -9.53 -9.69 -21.14
N VAL A 253 -9.91 -8.43 -21.06
CA VAL A 253 -9.00 -7.31 -21.24
C VAL A 253 -9.24 -6.26 -20.17
N GLY A 254 -8.16 -5.69 -19.66
CA GLY A 254 -8.21 -4.62 -18.66
C GLY A 254 -7.12 -3.60 -18.89
N ALA A 255 -7.41 -2.35 -18.57
CA ALA A 255 -6.43 -1.28 -18.51
C ALA A 255 -6.68 -0.38 -17.29
N GLN A 256 -5.60 0.14 -16.71
CA GLN A 256 -5.62 1.11 -15.63
C GLN A 256 -4.62 2.23 -15.93
N TYR A 257 -5.03 3.46 -15.71
CA TYR A 257 -4.20 4.65 -15.89
C TYR A 257 -4.18 5.49 -14.61
N ARG A 258 -2.98 5.71 -14.06
CA ARG A 258 -2.75 6.45 -12.82
C ARG A 258 -1.99 7.74 -13.09
N ILE A 259 -2.48 8.84 -12.51
CA ILE A 259 -1.94 10.20 -12.63
C ILE A 259 -1.58 10.70 -11.23
N PRO A 260 -0.29 10.95 -10.92
CA PRO A 260 0.11 11.61 -9.68
C PRO A 260 -0.14 13.12 -9.73
N LEU A 261 -0.73 13.67 -8.66
CA LEU A 261 -1.03 15.09 -8.50
C LEU A 261 -0.11 15.71 -7.43
N TYR A 262 1.17 15.90 -7.76
CA TYR A 262 2.24 16.26 -6.81
C TYR A 262 1.98 17.50 -5.94
N ARG A 263 1.26 18.50 -6.45
CA ARG A 263 0.96 19.71 -5.65
C ARG A 263 0.04 19.42 -4.46
N ARG A 264 -0.80 18.40 -4.56
CA ARG A 264 -1.75 17.98 -3.52
C ARG A 264 -1.30 16.73 -2.76
N GLY A 265 -0.38 15.94 -3.32
CA GLY A 265 0.01 14.65 -2.73
C GLY A 265 -0.98 13.52 -3.02
N ASP A 266 -1.88 13.75 -3.99
CA ASP A 266 -3.02 12.90 -4.32
C ASP A 266 -2.80 12.15 -5.64
N THR A 267 -3.68 11.19 -5.96
CA THR A 267 -3.66 10.47 -7.25
C THR A 267 -5.05 10.37 -7.86
N LEU A 268 -5.10 10.37 -9.19
CA LEU A 268 -6.29 10.07 -9.97
C LEU A 268 -6.06 8.78 -10.76
N GLU A 269 -7.01 7.87 -10.70
CA GLU A 269 -6.96 6.58 -11.37
C GLU A 269 -8.20 6.41 -12.26
N PHE A 270 -7.98 5.88 -13.45
CA PHE A 270 -9.02 5.43 -14.37
C PHE A 270 -8.83 3.96 -14.69
N SER A 271 -9.90 3.20 -14.77
CA SER A 271 -9.85 1.79 -15.15
C SER A 271 -10.92 1.48 -16.17
N ALA A 272 -10.60 0.57 -17.10
CA ALA A 272 -11.53 0.04 -18.08
C ALA A 272 -11.29 -1.47 -18.23
N GLY A 273 -12.34 -2.24 -18.45
CA GLY A 273 -12.23 -3.68 -18.60
C GLY A 273 -13.43 -4.32 -19.27
N TYR A 274 -13.19 -5.45 -19.90
CA TYR A 274 -14.20 -6.32 -20.49
C TYR A 274 -13.86 -7.78 -20.24
N SER A 275 -14.89 -8.59 -19.98
CA SER A 275 -14.80 -10.03 -19.79
C SER A 275 -16.02 -10.72 -20.40
N ASN A 276 -15.83 -11.86 -21.05
CA ASN A 276 -16.93 -12.75 -21.44
C ASN A 276 -17.08 -13.97 -20.52
N VAL A 277 -16.37 -14.01 -19.38
CA VAL A 277 -16.47 -15.07 -18.37
C VAL A 277 -16.97 -14.52 -17.03
N ASP A 278 -17.54 -15.40 -16.21
CA ASP A 278 -18.18 -15.03 -14.94
C ASP A 278 -17.24 -14.96 -13.74
N SER A 279 -16.03 -15.49 -13.89
CA SER A 279 -14.98 -15.45 -12.86
C SER A 279 -13.61 -15.36 -13.49
N GLY A 280 -12.70 -14.73 -12.76
CA GLY A 280 -11.31 -14.55 -13.16
C GLY A 280 -10.68 -13.35 -12.48
N VAL A 281 -9.38 -13.18 -12.70
CA VAL A 281 -8.60 -12.08 -12.16
C VAL A 281 -7.77 -11.46 -13.27
N VAL A 282 -7.83 -10.13 -13.38
CA VAL A 282 -6.85 -9.36 -14.15
C VAL A 282 -5.79 -8.90 -13.14
N ALA A 283 -4.65 -9.59 -13.13
CA ALA A 283 -3.59 -9.42 -12.15
C ALA A 283 -3.25 -7.94 -11.91
N ASN A 284 -3.36 -7.50 -10.66
CA ASN A 284 -3.11 -6.11 -10.21
C ASN A 284 -4.04 -5.03 -10.80
N LEU A 285 -5.10 -5.37 -11.55
CA LEU A 285 -6.07 -4.40 -12.07
C LEU A 285 -7.44 -4.54 -11.38
N PHE A 286 -8.17 -5.63 -11.62
CA PHE A 286 -9.50 -5.86 -11.04
C PHE A 286 -9.89 -7.34 -11.02
N ASN A 287 -10.83 -7.67 -10.11
CA ASN A 287 -11.47 -8.99 -10.06
C ASN A 287 -12.70 -9.02 -10.96
N ILE A 288 -12.94 -10.14 -11.63
CA ILE A 288 -14.11 -10.36 -12.47
C ILE A 288 -15.15 -11.14 -11.66
N SER A 289 -16.34 -10.57 -11.56
CA SER A 289 -17.48 -11.16 -10.83
C SER A 289 -18.66 -11.54 -11.74
N GLY A 290 -18.52 -11.34 -13.05
CA GLY A 290 -19.52 -11.62 -14.07
C GLY A 290 -19.00 -11.20 -15.46
N SER A 291 -19.58 -11.77 -16.52
CA SER A 291 -19.35 -11.28 -17.88
C SER A 291 -19.89 -9.86 -18.05
N GLY A 292 -19.19 -9.00 -18.79
CA GLY A 292 -19.57 -7.60 -18.93
C GLY A 292 -18.41 -6.63 -19.14
N SER A 293 -18.76 -5.34 -19.07
CA SER A 293 -17.82 -4.21 -19.17
C SER A 293 -17.79 -3.40 -17.88
N ILE A 294 -16.62 -2.92 -17.49
CA ILE A 294 -16.42 -2.11 -16.28
C ILE A 294 -15.60 -0.87 -16.64
N PHE A 295 -16.07 0.30 -16.20
CA PHE A 295 -15.30 1.54 -16.21
C PHE A 295 -15.29 2.12 -14.80
N GLY A 296 -14.16 2.68 -14.38
CA GLY A 296 -14.00 3.23 -13.05
C GLY A 296 -13.15 4.49 -13.07
N ALA A 297 -13.50 5.45 -12.22
CA ALA A 297 -12.69 6.61 -11.90
C ALA A 297 -12.53 6.70 -10.38
N ARG A 298 -11.32 6.93 -9.90
CA ARG A 298 -11.00 6.99 -8.47
C ARG A 298 -10.06 8.15 -8.18
N TYR A 299 -10.44 8.99 -7.22
CA TYR A 299 -9.57 10.00 -6.62
C TYR A 299 -9.09 9.49 -5.27
N ASN A 300 -7.77 9.39 -5.06
CA ASN A 300 -7.20 9.06 -3.77
C ASN A 300 -6.61 10.32 -3.14
N GLN A 301 -7.20 10.73 -2.02
CA GLN A 301 -6.70 11.79 -1.18
C GLN A 301 -5.78 11.19 -0.11
N ALA A 302 -4.49 11.53 -0.17
CA ALA A 302 -3.58 11.14 0.90
C ALA A 302 -3.80 12.03 2.14
N LEU A 303 -3.79 11.41 3.31
CA LEU A 303 -3.93 12.12 4.57
C LEU A 303 -2.57 12.19 5.28
N GLU A 304 -2.43 13.15 6.18
CA GLU A 304 -1.20 13.36 6.94
C GLU A 304 -0.89 12.13 7.80
N LYS A 305 0.36 11.68 7.77
CA LYS A 305 0.80 10.47 8.48
C LYS A 305 0.63 10.62 9.99
N ILE A 306 0.09 9.60 10.65
CA ILE A 306 -0.07 9.57 12.12
C ILE A 306 0.89 8.55 12.72
N GLY A 307 2.05 9.00 13.20
CA GLY A 307 3.10 8.10 13.67
C GLY A 307 3.57 7.18 12.55
N ASP A 308 3.38 5.86 12.69
CA ASP A 308 3.71 4.86 11.66
C ASP A 308 2.53 4.52 10.73
N LEU A 309 1.38 5.18 10.89
CA LEU A 309 0.18 4.96 10.07
C LEU A 309 0.16 5.89 8.86
N GLU A 310 0.31 5.33 7.68
CA GLU A 310 0.00 5.99 6.41
C GLU A 310 -1.44 5.67 6.02
N HIS A 311 -2.24 6.69 5.70
CA HIS A 311 -3.67 6.50 5.43
C HIS A 311 -4.21 7.46 4.39
N LYS A 312 -5.35 7.09 3.80
CA LYS A 312 -5.96 7.81 2.69
C LYS A 312 -7.47 7.64 2.66
N LEU A 313 -8.12 8.57 1.97
CA LEU A 313 -9.54 8.51 1.63
C LEU A 313 -9.67 8.42 0.10
N SER A 314 -10.39 7.42 -0.38
CA SER A 314 -10.61 7.20 -1.81
C SER A 314 -12.08 7.37 -2.17
N TYR A 315 -12.33 8.13 -3.23
CA TYR A 315 -13.65 8.39 -3.79
C TYR A 315 -13.69 7.72 -5.15
N ALA A 316 -14.63 6.81 -5.38
CA ALA A 316 -14.73 6.13 -6.67
C ALA A 316 -16.14 6.18 -7.24
N LEU A 317 -16.20 6.26 -8.57
CA LEU A 317 -17.39 6.11 -9.39
C LEU A 317 -17.11 4.98 -10.37
N ASP A 318 -17.95 3.95 -10.33
CA ASP A 318 -17.89 2.82 -11.24
C ASP A 318 -19.15 2.78 -12.11
N TRP A 319 -18.97 2.31 -13.34
CA TRP A 319 -20.02 1.90 -14.26
C TRP A 319 -19.75 0.44 -14.60
N ARG A 320 -20.71 -0.46 -14.37
CA ARG A 320 -20.55 -1.89 -14.68
C ARG A 320 -21.80 -2.39 -15.40
N ALA A 321 -21.64 -2.93 -16.60
CA ALA A 321 -22.71 -3.56 -17.36
C ALA A 321 -22.47 -5.05 -17.42
N TYR A 322 -23.28 -5.82 -16.70
CA TYR A 322 -23.24 -7.27 -16.65
C TYR A 322 -24.12 -7.86 -17.75
N GLN A 323 -23.56 -8.82 -18.47
CA GLN A 323 -24.23 -9.54 -19.54
C GLN A 323 -24.72 -10.89 -19.05
N ALA A 324 -25.94 -11.28 -19.43
CA ALA A 324 -26.53 -12.56 -19.06
C ALA A 324 -26.85 -13.39 -20.31
N LEU A 325 -26.07 -14.44 -20.56
CA LEU A 325 -26.28 -15.38 -21.65
C LEU A 325 -27.00 -16.64 -21.16
N VAL A 326 -28.26 -16.50 -20.74
CA VAL A 326 -29.12 -17.65 -20.38
C VAL A 326 -30.36 -17.65 -21.26
N THR A 327 -30.42 -18.55 -22.25
CA THR A 327 -31.56 -18.69 -23.16
C THR A 327 -32.39 -19.93 -22.80
N GLN A 328 -33.71 -19.83 -22.92
CA GLN A 328 -34.60 -20.98 -22.75
C GLN A 328 -34.62 -21.81 -24.04
N ILE A 329 -34.39 -23.12 -23.93
CA ILE A 329 -34.48 -24.05 -25.06
C ILE A 329 -35.94 -24.08 -25.57
N GLY A 330 -36.15 -23.82 -26.86
CA GLY A 330 -37.47 -23.88 -27.51
C GLY A 330 -38.28 -22.58 -27.52
N VAL A 331 -37.77 -21.48 -26.94
CA VAL A 331 -38.40 -20.14 -27.01
C VAL A 331 -37.40 -19.16 -27.63
N ALA A 332 -37.63 -18.75 -28.88
CA ALA A 332 -36.76 -17.80 -29.57
C ALA A 332 -36.84 -16.41 -28.90
N GLY A 333 -35.70 -15.90 -28.43
CA GLY A 333 -35.53 -14.48 -28.05
C GLY A 333 -35.85 -14.08 -26.61
N ALA A 334 -36.27 -14.99 -25.72
CA ALA A 334 -36.46 -14.69 -24.30
C ALA A 334 -35.26 -15.19 -23.47
N GLY A 335 -34.33 -14.31 -23.15
CA GLY A 335 -33.32 -14.57 -22.13
C GLY A 335 -33.97 -14.74 -20.76
N LEU A 336 -33.60 -15.76 -19.99
CA LEU A 336 -34.14 -16.03 -18.65
C LEU A 336 -33.67 -15.01 -17.60
N VAL A 337 -32.52 -14.37 -17.86
CA VAL A 337 -31.93 -13.33 -17.02
C VAL A 337 -31.61 -12.13 -17.91
N PRO A 338 -32.05 -10.91 -17.57
CA PRO A 338 -31.73 -9.71 -18.33
C PRO A 338 -30.29 -9.24 -18.08
N ASP A 339 -29.75 -8.45 -19.01
CA ASP A 339 -28.58 -7.63 -18.77
C ASP A 339 -28.88 -6.57 -17.69
N VAL A 340 -27.87 -6.24 -16.89
CA VAL A 340 -27.99 -5.30 -15.78
C VAL A 340 -26.80 -4.36 -15.70
N THR A 341 -27.09 -3.07 -15.60
CA THR A 341 -26.09 -2.03 -15.41
C THR A 341 -26.18 -1.45 -13.98
N VAL A 342 -25.02 -1.23 -13.36
CA VAL A 342 -24.88 -0.59 -12.04
C VAL A 342 -23.94 0.60 -12.11
N HIS A 343 -24.20 1.57 -11.24
CA HIS A 343 -23.40 2.79 -11.05
C HIS A 343 -22.97 2.96 -9.59
N PRO A 344 -22.08 2.10 -9.05
CA PRO A 344 -21.63 2.22 -7.68
C PRO A 344 -20.81 3.50 -7.47
N ILE A 345 -21.20 4.30 -6.48
CA ILE A 345 -20.31 5.28 -5.86
C ILE A 345 -19.77 4.70 -4.56
N SER A 346 -18.49 4.94 -4.27
CA SER A 346 -17.89 4.46 -3.04
C SER A 346 -16.97 5.49 -2.37
N LEU A 347 -16.97 5.42 -1.04
CA LEU A 347 -16.05 6.11 -0.16
C LEU A 347 -15.26 5.06 0.63
N THR A 348 -13.93 5.06 0.48
CA THR A 348 -13.06 4.06 1.09
C THR A 348 -12.01 4.72 1.96
N TYR A 349 -12.00 4.41 3.25
CA TYR A 349 -10.89 4.70 4.14
C TYR A 349 -9.92 3.52 4.15
N ALA A 350 -8.64 3.77 3.92
CA ALA A 350 -7.62 2.73 3.91
C ALA A 350 -6.34 3.20 4.60
N GLY A 351 -5.64 2.28 5.24
CA GLY A 351 -4.39 2.57 5.94
C GLY A 351 -3.41 1.42 5.91
N THR A 352 -2.14 1.77 6.06
CA THR A 352 -1.01 0.86 6.23
C THR A 352 -0.21 1.29 7.45
N TYR A 353 -0.12 0.40 8.42
CA TYR A 353 0.66 0.59 9.64
C TYR A 353 1.92 -0.28 9.55
N ARG A 354 3.08 0.37 9.44
CA ARG A 354 4.35 -0.32 9.13
C ARG A 354 5.37 -0.16 10.26
N LYS A 355 5.85 -1.28 10.77
CA LYS A 355 6.99 -1.40 11.69
C LYS A 355 8.13 -2.15 11.02
N SER A 356 9.29 -2.21 11.68
CA SER A 356 10.46 -2.96 11.21
C SER A 356 10.17 -4.44 10.89
N GLU A 357 9.30 -5.09 11.68
CA GLU A 357 9.01 -6.53 11.56
C GLU A 357 7.59 -6.84 11.09
N SER A 358 6.72 -5.83 10.91
CA SER A 358 5.32 -6.07 10.56
C SER A 358 4.72 -5.00 9.69
N ASP A 359 3.84 -5.41 8.78
CA ASP A 359 3.03 -4.53 7.94
C ASP A 359 1.56 -4.92 8.10
N THR A 360 0.72 -3.97 8.49
CA THR A 360 -0.73 -4.17 8.61
C THR A 360 -1.46 -3.23 7.65
N ASN A 361 -2.19 -3.77 6.69
CA ASN A 361 -3.08 -3.01 5.81
C ASN A 361 -4.53 -3.25 6.21
N PHE A 362 -5.35 -2.20 6.13
CA PHE A 362 -6.78 -2.32 6.33
C PHE A 362 -7.54 -1.38 5.40
N SER A 363 -8.79 -1.72 5.11
CA SER A 363 -9.71 -0.82 4.42
C SER A 363 -11.16 -1.04 4.84
N LEU A 364 -11.93 0.04 4.77
CA LEU A 364 -13.37 0.06 4.97
C LEU A 364 -13.99 0.92 3.87
N SER A 365 -14.95 0.37 3.14
CA SER A 365 -15.56 0.97 1.96
C SER A 365 -17.07 0.96 2.09
N ALA A 366 -17.70 2.12 2.03
CA ALA A 366 -19.14 2.28 1.91
C ALA A 366 -19.50 2.47 0.43
N ASN A 367 -20.41 1.65 -0.09
CA ASN A 367 -20.77 1.61 -1.51
C ASN A 367 -22.29 1.78 -1.63
N LEU A 368 -22.71 2.73 -2.46
CA LEU A 368 -24.11 2.99 -2.79
C LEU A 368 -24.28 2.90 -4.30
N ASN A 369 -25.24 2.12 -4.76
CA ASN A 369 -25.56 2.09 -6.18
C ASN A 369 -26.56 3.19 -6.56
N LEU A 370 -26.25 3.92 -7.62
CA LEU A 370 -27.16 4.91 -8.19
C LEU A 370 -28.01 4.25 -9.29
N PRO A 371 -29.35 4.25 -9.15
CA PRO A 371 -30.24 3.72 -10.18
C PRO A 371 -30.36 4.71 -11.36
N GLY A 372 -30.71 4.18 -12.54
CA GLY A 372 -31.05 4.98 -13.71
C GLY A 372 -30.09 4.80 -14.89
N GLY A 373 -30.57 5.07 -16.10
CA GLY A 373 -29.92 4.71 -17.35
C GLY A 373 -30.43 3.38 -17.92
N ASN A 374 -29.88 2.98 -19.06
CA ASN A 374 -30.25 1.72 -19.72
C ASN A 374 -29.86 0.53 -18.84
N ASP A 375 -30.80 -0.40 -18.63
CA ASP A 375 -30.61 -1.62 -17.84
C ASP A 375 -30.20 -1.41 -16.37
N ALA A 376 -30.34 -0.18 -15.87
CA ALA A 376 -29.99 0.21 -14.50
C ALA A 376 -31.20 0.67 -13.66
N GLY A 377 -32.41 0.54 -14.21
CA GLY A 377 -33.67 0.90 -13.57
C GLY A 377 -34.34 -0.27 -12.86
N THR A 378 -35.48 0.02 -12.21
CA THR A 378 -36.28 -0.99 -11.50
C THR A 378 -36.74 -2.13 -12.41
N GLY A 379 -37.13 -1.85 -13.66
CA GLY A 379 -37.55 -2.88 -14.62
C GLY A 379 -36.46 -3.90 -14.97
N ALA A 380 -35.17 -3.51 -14.92
CA ALA A 380 -34.06 -4.45 -15.12
C ALA A 380 -33.83 -5.36 -13.91
N PHE A 381 -33.96 -4.81 -12.70
CA PHE A 381 -33.70 -5.53 -11.46
C PHE A 381 -34.88 -6.41 -11.02
N GLN A 382 -36.11 -5.86 -11.12
CA GLN A 382 -37.34 -6.44 -10.61
C GLN A 382 -38.22 -7.06 -11.70
N GLY A 383 -37.86 -6.88 -12.97
CA GLY A 383 -38.63 -7.32 -14.11
C GLY A 383 -39.74 -6.32 -14.45
N ASP A 384 -40.19 -6.38 -15.70
CA ASP A 384 -41.33 -5.62 -16.20
C ASP A 384 -42.16 -6.53 -17.12
N PRO A 385 -43.30 -7.05 -16.65
CA PRO A 385 -44.17 -7.90 -17.46
C PRO A 385 -45.00 -7.10 -18.47
N LEU A 386 -45.02 -5.77 -18.39
CA LEU A 386 -45.83 -4.89 -19.23
C LEU A 386 -45.10 -4.40 -20.49
N VAL A 387 -43.79 -4.63 -20.58
CA VAL A 387 -43.02 -4.43 -21.82
C VAL A 387 -43.11 -5.65 -22.73
N THR A 388 -43.03 -5.45 -24.04
CA THR A 388 -43.03 -6.54 -25.03
C THR A 388 -41.71 -6.54 -25.81
N PRO A 389 -40.92 -7.63 -25.77
CA PRO A 389 -41.16 -8.86 -25.00
C PRO A 389 -41.05 -8.63 -23.48
N ALA A 390 -41.74 -9.46 -22.70
CA ALA A 390 -41.73 -9.37 -21.23
C ALA A 390 -40.30 -9.49 -20.70
N ARG A 391 -39.93 -8.60 -19.79
CA ARG A 391 -38.59 -8.55 -19.22
C ARG A 391 -38.59 -9.27 -17.85
N PRO A 392 -37.90 -10.41 -17.70
CA PRO A 392 -37.80 -11.06 -16.41
C PRO A 392 -36.94 -10.25 -15.43
N ALA A 393 -37.11 -10.51 -14.13
CA ALA A 393 -36.27 -9.90 -13.10
C ALA A 393 -34.85 -10.46 -13.13
N ALA A 394 -33.84 -9.60 -12.99
CA ALA A 394 -32.46 -10.06 -12.76
C ALA A 394 -32.34 -10.94 -11.52
N ARG A 395 -33.04 -10.57 -10.45
CA ARG A 395 -33.23 -11.41 -9.28
C ARG A 395 -34.44 -10.92 -8.47
N ALA A 396 -35.30 -11.85 -8.07
CA ALA A 396 -36.45 -11.54 -7.22
C ALA A 396 -36.01 -10.81 -5.94
N GLY A 397 -36.64 -9.67 -5.65
CA GLY A 397 -36.37 -8.85 -4.47
C GLY A 397 -35.12 -7.95 -4.57
N ALA A 398 -34.34 -8.02 -5.65
CA ALA A 398 -33.22 -7.12 -5.87
C ALA A 398 -33.68 -5.67 -6.10
N ASN A 399 -32.92 -4.72 -5.57
CA ASN A 399 -33.21 -3.30 -5.68
C ASN A 399 -32.00 -2.60 -6.32
N PRO A 400 -32.18 -1.78 -7.37
CA PRO A 400 -31.09 -1.00 -7.95
C PRO A 400 -30.52 0.04 -6.97
N ARG A 401 -31.22 0.38 -5.88
CA ARG A 401 -30.73 1.24 -4.80
C ARG A 401 -30.20 0.42 -3.62
N TYR A 402 -29.16 -0.38 -3.85
CA TYR A 402 -28.54 -1.15 -2.78
C TYR A 402 -27.41 -0.38 -2.10
N PHE A 403 -27.22 -0.66 -0.82
CA PHE A 403 -26.07 -0.23 -0.04
C PHE A 403 -25.26 -1.46 0.40
N MET A 404 -23.94 -1.37 0.29
CA MET A 404 -23.05 -2.39 0.84
C MET A 404 -21.81 -1.78 1.45
N THR A 405 -21.30 -2.46 2.48
CA THR A 405 -20.00 -2.17 3.08
C THR A 405 -19.04 -3.29 2.74
N ARG A 406 -17.82 -2.94 2.33
CA ARG A 406 -16.72 -3.89 2.12
C ARG A 406 -15.58 -3.54 3.06
N TRP A 407 -14.93 -4.55 3.60
CA TRP A 407 -13.77 -4.37 4.46
C TRP A 407 -12.69 -5.38 4.12
N SER A 408 -11.44 -5.01 4.38
CA SER A 408 -10.30 -5.90 4.26
C SER A 408 -9.27 -5.63 5.35
N PHE A 409 -8.54 -6.67 5.70
CA PHE A 409 -7.46 -6.66 6.67
C PHE A 409 -6.38 -7.62 6.19
N ASN A 410 -5.13 -7.17 6.22
CA ASN A 410 -3.97 -8.00 5.95
C ASN A 410 -2.89 -7.67 6.98
N HIS A 411 -2.33 -8.68 7.64
CA HIS A 411 -1.21 -8.53 8.55
C HIS A 411 -0.10 -9.49 8.17
N ASN A 412 1.06 -8.93 7.85
CA ASN A 412 2.29 -9.67 7.59
C ASN A 412 3.26 -9.42 8.73
N ARG A 413 3.85 -10.49 9.26
CA ARG A 413 4.85 -10.39 10.34
C ARG A 413 6.04 -11.29 10.08
N ALA A 414 7.23 -10.70 10.10
CA ALA A 414 8.47 -11.44 10.20
C ALA A 414 8.63 -11.97 11.62
N LEU A 415 9.05 -13.22 11.74
CA LEU A 415 9.30 -13.93 12.98
C LEU A 415 10.79 -14.28 13.07
N PRO A 416 11.29 -14.62 14.28
CA PRO A 416 12.69 -15.00 14.44
C PRO A 416 13.12 -16.12 13.49
N ARG A 417 14.39 -16.09 13.05
CA ARG A 417 14.96 -17.04 12.09
C ARG A 417 14.28 -17.03 10.72
N ASP A 418 13.82 -15.87 10.24
CA ASP A 418 13.26 -15.68 8.89
C ASP A 418 11.94 -16.43 8.62
N TRP A 419 11.26 -16.90 9.67
CA TRP A 419 9.87 -17.37 9.54
C TRP A 419 8.94 -16.18 9.24
N GLN A 420 7.81 -16.42 8.58
CA GLN A 420 6.81 -15.37 8.35
C GLN A 420 5.41 -15.87 8.66
N PHE A 421 4.60 -14.99 9.21
CA PHE A 421 3.18 -15.21 9.44
C PHE A 421 2.38 -14.21 8.60
N ARG A 422 1.32 -14.68 7.95
CA ARG A 422 0.36 -13.84 7.23
C ARG A 422 -1.05 -14.16 7.66
N TRP A 423 -1.85 -13.12 7.83
CA TRP A 423 -3.27 -13.20 8.12
C TRP A 423 -4.02 -12.24 7.21
N GLY A 424 -4.86 -12.79 6.34
CA GLY A 424 -5.73 -12.02 5.46
C GLY A 424 -7.19 -12.27 5.79
N MET A 425 -8.00 -11.21 5.79
CA MET A 425 -9.46 -11.31 5.88
C MET A 425 -10.13 -10.24 5.02
N SER A 426 -11.29 -10.57 4.48
CA SER A 426 -12.15 -9.62 3.78
C SER A 426 -13.61 -10.01 3.88
N GLY A 427 -14.50 -9.04 3.72
CA GLY A 427 -15.92 -9.31 3.73
C GLY A 427 -16.76 -8.23 3.08
N GLN A 428 -18.02 -8.60 2.85
CA GLN A 428 -19.07 -7.76 2.29
C GLN A 428 -20.32 -7.90 3.16
N PHE A 429 -20.86 -6.76 3.54
CA PHE A 429 -22.08 -6.65 4.34
C PHE A 429 -23.11 -5.81 3.62
N THR A 430 -24.33 -6.32 3.52
CA THR A 430 -25.48 -5.61 2.97
C THR A 430 -26.75 -6.11 3.65
N ARG A 431 -27.81 -5.31 3.60
CA ARG A 431 -29.18 -5.71 3.97
C ARG A 431 -30.07 -5.89 2.73
N ASP A 432 -29.51 -5.66 1.56
CA ASP A 432 -30.21 -5.69 0.28
C ASP A 432 -29.93 -6.99 -0.46
N THR A 433 -30.91 -7.39 -1.28
CA THR A 433 -30.74 -8.49 -2.23
C THR A 433 -29.97 -7.97 -3.43
N LEU A 434 -28.82 -8.57 -3.76
CA LEU A 434 -27.92 -8.11 -4.82
C LEU A 434 -28.07 -8.94 -6.11
N ILE A 435 -27.71 -8.36 -7.24
CA ILE A 435 -27.54 -9.12 -8.49
C ILE A 435 -26.25 -9.96 -8.44
N ALA A 436 -26.17 -11.04 -9.22
CA ALA A 436 -25.05 -12.00 -9.17
C ALA A 436 -23.66 -11.35 -9.31
N GLY A 437 -23.52 -10.37 -10.20
CA GLY A 437 -22.26 -9.62 -10.40
C GLY A 437 -21.79 -8.83 -9.17
N GLU A 438 -22.71 -8.44 -8.28
CA GLU A 438 -22.41 -7.64 -7.08
C GLU A 438 -22.33 -8.48 -5.79
N GLN A 439 -22.69 -9.76 -5.87
CA GLN A 439 -22.62 -10.68 -4.73
C GLN A 439 -21.17 -11.04 -4.35
N PHE A 440 -20.98 -11.37 -3.08
CA PHE A 440 -19.72 -11.84 -2.52
C PHE A 440 -19.48 -13.31 -2.86
N GLY A 441 -18.31 -13.59 -3.45
CA GLY A 441 -17.91 -14.92 -3.88
C GLY A 441 -16.80 -15.51 -3.00
N ILE A 442 -16.93 -16.79 -2.67
CA ILE A 442 -15.90 -17.57 -1.97
C ILE A 442 -15.53 -18.82 -2.79
N GLY A 443 -14.32 -19.32 -2.55
CA GLY A 443 -13.68 -20.36 -3.36
C GLY A 443 -12.72 -19.80 -4.41
N GLY A 444 -11.63 -20.55 -4.68
CA GLY A 444 -10.58 -20.18 -5.62
C GLY A 444 -9.19 -20.00 -4.99
N ALA A 445 -8.18 -19.79 -5.83
CA ALA A 445 -6.76 -19.73 -5.47
C ALA A 445 -6.42 -18.61 -4.47
N ASP A 446 -7.17 -17.49 -4.53
CA ASP A 446 -6.99 -16.29 -3.69
C ASP A 446 -8.16 -16.10 -2.70
N SER A 447 -8.84 -17.20 -2.35
CA SER A 447 -10.05 -17.21 -1.53
C SER A 447 -10.04 -18.42 -0.58
N VAL A 448 -10.73 -19.51 -0.92
CA VAL A 448 -10.69 -20.78 -0.18
C VAL A 448 -10.19 -21.83 -1.16
N ARG A 449 -8.91 -22.20 -1.03
CA ARG A 449 -8.16 -22.91 -2.08
C ARG A 449 -8.69 -24.31 -2.40
N GLY A 450 -9.46 -24.93 -1.51
CA GLY A 450 -10.11 -26.22 -1.79
C GLY A 450 -11.18 -26.18 -2.89
N PHE A 451 -11.64 -24.99 -3.31
CA PHE A 451 -12.85 -24.81 -4.14
C PHE A 451 -12.54 -24.20 -5.51
N LEU A 452 -13.51 -24.28 -6.45
CA LEU A 452 -13.48 -23.60 -7.75
C LEU A 452 -13.49 -22.07 -7.55
N GLU A 453 -12.98 -21.35 -8.55
CA GLU A 453 -13.07 -19.89 -8.57
C GLU A 453 -14.52 -19.44 -8.44
N ARG A 454 -14.79 -18.62 -7.42
CA ARG A 454 -16.12 -18.03 -7.17
C ARG A 454 -17.24 -19.11 -7.14
N GLU A 455 -16.95 -20.29 -6.61
CA GLU A 455 -17.89 -21.43 -6.60
C GLU A 455 -19.20 -21.13 -5.84
N ILE A 456 -19.09 -20.42 -4.72
CA ILE A 456 -20.23 -20.11 -3.87
C ILE A 456 -20.37 -18.59 -3.79
N VAL A 457 -21.56 -18.09 -4.13
CA VAL A 457 -21.82 -16.65 -4.27
C VAL A 457 -23.13 -16.28 -3.57
N ASN A 458 -23.08 -15.31 -2.66
CA ASN A 458 -24.29 -14.71 -2.04
C ASN A 458 -24.09 -13.24 -1.63
N ASP A 459 -25.16 -12.61 -1.14
CA ASP A 459 -25.22 -11.16 -0.84
C ASP A 459 -24.23 -10.69 0.23
N TYR A 460 -24.12 -11.49 1.29
CA TYR A 460 -23.35 -11.22 2.50
C TYR A 460 -22.28 -12.30 2.66
N GLY A 461 -21.09 -11.95 3.11
CA GLY A 461 -20.11 -12.95 3.50
C GLY A 461 -18.77 -12.40 3.95
N TYR A 462 -17.92 -13.31 4.41
CA TYR A 462 -16.52 -13.05 4.72
C TYR A 462 -15.67 -14.25 4.32
N ARG A 463 -14.39 -13.99 4.11
CA ARG A 463 -13.37 -15.02 3.90
C ARG A 463 -12.07 -14.62 4.60
N GLY A 464 -11.29 -15.61 4.99
CA GLY A 464 -10.01 -15.42 5.64
C GLY A 464 -9.01 -16.50 5.29
N THR A 465 -7.74 -16.17 5.47
CA THR A 465 -6.60 -17.06 5.28
C THR A 465 -5.57 -16.80 6.36
N LEU A 466 -4.99 -17.89 6.88
CA LEU A 466 -3.82 -17.88 7.74
C LEU A 466 -2.73 -18.65 7.02
N GLU A 467 -1.54 -18.05 6.89
CA GLU A 467 -0.40 -18.68 6.25
C GLU A 467 0.84 -18.58 7.14
N PHE A 468 1.59 -19.68 7.20
CA PHE A 468 2.85 -19.76 7.93
C PHE A 468 3.95 -20.20 6.96
N TYR A 469 4.95 -19.35 6.78
CA TYR A 469 6.02 -19.52 5.81
C TYR A 469 7.31 -19.93 6.49
N SER A 470 7.99 -20.90 5.89
CA SER A 470 9.34 -21.30 6.25
C SER A 470 10.34 -20.16 6.01
N PRO A 471 11.55 -20.28 6.58
CA PRO A 471 12.72 -19.52 6.13
C PRO A 471 12.97 -19.73 4.63
N ASP A 472 13.71 -18.82 4.02
CA ASP A 472 14.13 -18.94 2.62
C ASP A 472 15.20 -20.03 2.46
N PHE A 473 14.90 -21.02 1.63
CA PHE A 473 15.79 -22.12 1.25
C PHE A 473 16.36 -21.95 -0.17
N GLY A 474 16.23 -20.76 -0.76
CA GLY A 474 16.71 -20.46 -2.11
C GLY A 474 18.20 -20.75 -2.32
N GLY A 475 19.02 -20.65 -1.27
CA GLY A 475 20.45 -21.00 -1.32
C GLY A 475 20.77 -22.47 -1.60
N ILE A 476 19.79 -23.38 -1.47
CA ILE A 476 19.94 -24.80 -1.84
C ILE A 476 19.75 -24.98 -3.36
N VAL A 477 19.08 -24.04 -4.02
CA VAL A 477 18.84 -24.07 -5.46
C VAL A 477 20.06 -23.49 -6.17
N PRO A 478 20.68 -24.20 -7.15
CA PRO A 478 21.86 -23.73 -7.87
C PRO A 478 21.51 -22.67 -8.94
N LEU A 479 20.69 -21.68 -8.58
CA LEU A 479 20.31 -20.55 -9.42
C LEU A 479 20.54 -19.25 -8.66
N ALA A 480 21.39 -18.38 -9.22
CA ALA A 480 21.67 -17.08 -8.63
C ALA A 480 20.40 -16.23 -8.49
N GLY A 481 20.19 -15.67 -7.29
CA GLY A 481 19.04 -14.84 -6.96
C GLY A 481 17.72 -15.61 -6.76
N ALA A 482 17.78 -16.94 -6.67
CA ALA A 482 16.63 -17.77 -6.33
C ALA A 482 16.20 -17.57 -4.88
N ARG A 483 14.90 -17.50 -4.66
CA ARG A 483 14.23 -17.56 -3.37
C ARG A 483 13.22 -18.69 -3.40
N LEU A 484 13.16 -19.47 -2.33
CA LEU A 484 12.28 -20.63 -2.22
C LEU A 484 11.75 -20.73 -0.80
N ARG A 485 10.43 -20.66 -0.63
CA ARG A 485 9.77 -20.88 0.66
C ARG A 485 8.68 -21.93 0.54
N ALA A 486 8.56 -22.76 1.57
CA ALA A 486 7.39 -23.58 1.80
C ALA A 486 6.40 -22.82 2.69
N LEU A 487 5.12 -23.16 2.62
CA LEU A 487 4.12 -22.66 3.55
C LEU A 487 3.08 -23.72 3.89
N ALA A 488 2.47 -23.54 5.06
CA ALA A 488 1.22 -24.19 5.43
C ALA A 488 0.13 -23.13 5.54
N PHE A 489 -1.10 -23.48 5.18
CA PHE A 489 -2.21 -22.55 5.22
C PHE A 489 -3.51 -23.17 5.70
N TYR A 490 -4.39 -22.29 6.19
CA TYR A 490 -5.78 -22.59 6.50
C TYR A 490 -6.67 -21.45 6.00
N ASP A 491 -7.62 -21.79 5.15
CA ASP A 491 -8.58 -20.87 4.55
C ASP A 491 -9.99 -21.18 5.05
N TRP A 492 -10.80 -20.14 5.24
CA TRP A 492 -12.20 -20.29 5.62
C TRP A 492 -13.06 -19.20 4.99
N GLY A 493 -14.35 -19.47 4.85
CA GLY A 493 -15.30 -18.48 4.39
C GLY A 493 -16.73 -18.87 4.75
N ALA A 494 -17.57 -17.85 4.87
CA ALA A 494 -18.99 -18.06 5.06
C ALA A 494 -19.77 -16.99 4.30
N VAL A 495 -20.88 -17.42 3.73
CA VAL A 495 -21.78 -16.58 2.95
C VAL A 495 -23.22 -16.81 3.35
N ARG A 496 -24.04 -15.76 3.22
CA ARG A 496 -25.46 -15.78 3.57
C ARG A 496 -26.28 -15.06 2.52
N ARG A 497 -27.45 -15.64 2.19
CA ARG A 497 -28.44 -15.08 1.28
C ARG A 497 -29.40 -14.16 2.03
N ILE A 498 -29.70 -13.00 1.44
CA ILE A 498 -30.74 -12.10 1.94
C ILE A 498 -32.06 -12.46 1.29
N ARG A 499 -33.07 -12.76 2.13
CA ARG A 499 -34.44 -13.18 1.73
C ARG A 499 -34.43 -14.40 0.79
N PRO A 500 -33.94 -15.57 1.24
CA PRO A 500 -34.03 -16.78 0.43
C PRO A 500 -35.50 -17.20 0.25
N THR A 501 -35.80 -17.75 -0.91
CA THR A 501 -37.04 -18.50 -1.17
C THR A 501 -36.99 -19.86 -0.47
N VAL A 502 -38.13 -20.58 -0.43
CA VAL A 502 -38.28 -21.86 0.27
C VAL A 502 -37.31 -22.95 -0.23
N LEU A 503 -36.87 -22.85 -1.48
CA LEU A 503 -35.93 -23.80 -2.11
C LEU A 503 -34.47 -23.33 -2.06
N GLU A 504 -34.18 -22.13 -1.59
CA GLU A 504 -32.83 -21.57 -1.56
C GLU A 504 -32.12 -21.83 -0.24
N ILE A 505 -30.82 -22.14 -0.33
CA ILE A 505 -29.97 -22.32 0.83
C ILE A 505 -29.68 -20.96 1.48
N HIS A 506 -29.98 -20.84 2.77
CA HIS A 506 -29.87 -19.59 3.52
C HIS A 506 -28.43 -19.14 3.74
N GLY A 507 -27.51 -20.07 3.98
CA GLY A 507 -26.10 -19.77 4.18
C GLY A 507 -25.23 -21.02 4.10
N GLN A 508 -23.96 -20.82 3.82
CA GLN A 508 -22.96 -21.88 3.70
C GLN A 508 -21.66 -21.42 4.34
N HIS A 509 -20.98 -22.34 5.03
CA HIS A 509 -19.59 -22.19 5.45
C HIS A 509 -18.74 -23.21 4.71
N VAL A 510 -17.48 -22.86 4.48
CA VAL A 510 -16.48 -23.70 3.83
C VAL A 510 -15.09 -23.43 4.42
N SER A 511 -14.23 -24.44 4.38
CA SER A 511 -12.83 -24.30 4.74
C SER A 511 -11.93 -25.28 3.99
N SER A 512 -10.65 -24.93 3.89
CA SER A 512 -9.61 -25.82 3.36
C SER A 512 -8.29 -25.59 4.07
N ALA A 513 -7.50 -26.66 4.22
CA ALA A 513 -6.13 -26.59 4.70
C ALA A 513 -5.17 -27.12 3.64
N GLY A 514 -3.92 -26.69 3.67
CA GLY A 514 -2.97 -27.19 2.68
C GLY A 514 -1.54 -26.75 2.87
N LEU A 515 -0.73 -27.17 1.90
CA LEU A 515 0.69 -26.85 1.80
C LEU A 515 0.97 -26.19 0.47
N GLY A 516 1.98 -25.32 0.45
CA GLY A 516 2.36 -24.60 -0.76
C GLY A 516 3.84 -24.32 -0.85
N VAL A 517 4.27 -23.97 -2.05
CA VAL A 517 5.62 -23.55 -2.38
C VAL A 517 5.56 -22.21 -3.12
N ARG A 518 6.48 -21.31 -2.77
CA ARG A 518 6.72 -20.05 -3.47
C ARG A 518 8.16 -20.04 -3.95
N PHE A 519 8.35 -19.87 -5.25
CA PHE A 519 9.65 -19.69 -5.86
C PHE A 519 9.69 -18.34 -6.58
N SER A 520 10.80 -17.64 -6.49
CA SER A 520 11.06 -16.46 -7.32
C SER A 520 12.53 -16.32 -7.64
N ARG A 521 12.84 -15.62 -8.74
CA ARG A 521 14.20 -15.25 -9.11
C ARG A 521 14.24 -13.78 -9.50
N GLY A 522 14.90 -12.97 -8.68
CA GLY A 522 14.92 -11.51 -8.85
C GLY A 522 13.50 -10.94 -8.91
N THR A 523 13.28 -10.02 -9.85
CA THR A 523 11.97 -9.42 -10.14
C THR A 523 11.32 -9.99 -11.41
N ASN A 524 12.00 -10.90 -12.12
CA ASN A 524 11.59 -11.37 -13.44
C ASN A 524 10.77 -12.66 -13.39
N VAL A 525 11.00 -13.56 -12.42
CA VAL A 525 10.34 -14.88 -12.40
C VAL A 525 9.65 -15.11 -11.07
N SER A 526 8.40 -15.56 -11.11
CA SER A 526 7.69 -16.08 -9.94
C SER A 526 6.91 -17.35 -10.27
N PHE A 527 6.85 -18.25 -9.30
CA PHE A 527 6.08 -19.48 -9.36
C PHE A 527 5.43 -19.76 -8.00
N ARG A 528 4.16 -20.15 -8.03
CA ARG A 528 3.35 -20.51 -6.87
C ARG A 528 2.69 -21.84 -7.15
N LEU A 529 2.77 -22.75 -6.19
CA LEU A 529 2.05 -24.02 -6.18
C LEU A 529 1.39 -24.19 -4.81
N ASP A 530 0.11 -24.50 -4.77
CA ASP A 530 -0.64 -24.82 -3.57
C ASP A 530 -1.41 -26.13 -3.76
N VAL A 531 -1.37 -27.00 -2.77
CA VAL A 531 -2.22 -28.20 -2.67
C VAL A 531 -3.13 -28.02 -1.47
N ALA A 532 -4.42 -27.92 -1.74
CA ALA A 532 -5.47 -27.70 -0.75
C ALA A 532 -6.35 -28.93 -0.60
N THR A 533 -6.74 -29.24 0.62
CA THR A 533 -7.73 -30.27 0.95
C THR A 533 -8.91 -29.60 1.64
N VAL A 534 -10.12 -29.91 1.18
CA VAL A 534 -11.36 -29.41 1.78
C VAL A 534 -11.53 -29.99 3.18
N THR A 535 -11.62 -29.12 4.18
CA THR A 535 -11.82 -29.48 5.60
C THR A 535 -13.27 -29.30 6.05
N ASP A 536 -14.04 -28.51 5.31
CA ASP A 536 -15.47 -28.31 5.53
C ASP A 536 -16.17 -28.09 4.18
N SER A 537 -17.23 -28.85 3.94
CA SER A 537 -17.89 -28.97 2.64
C SER A 537 -18.85 -27.82 2.33
N GLY A 538 -18.98 -27.49 1.04
CA GLY A 538 -19.96 -26.55 0.52
C GLY A 538 -19.94 -26.52 -1.00
N GLY A 539 -20.93 -25.85 -1.62
CA GLY A 539 -21.03 -25.87 -3.08
C GLY A 539 -21.09 -27.29 -3.64
N LEU A 540 -20.15 -27.61 -4.52
CA LEU A 540 -19.98 -28.92 -5.15
C LEU A 540 -18.89 -29.78 -4.51
N GLN A 541 -18.09 -29.23 -3.58
CA GLN A 541 -16.97 -29.93 -2.96
C GLN A 541 -17.35 -30.60 -1.62
N LYS A 542 -16.73 -31.76 -1.38
CA LYS A 542 -16.87 -32.57 -0.17
C LYS A 542 -15.59 -32.56 0.65
N ILE A 543 -15.72 -32.89 1.94
CA ILE A 543 -14.57 -33.06 2.83
C ILE A 543 -13.62 -34.11 2.24
N GLY A 544 -12.33 -33.77 2.19
CA GLY A 544 -11.29 -34.63 1.62
C GLY A 544 -11.02 -34.39 0.13
N ASP A 545 -11.84 -33.62 -0.58
CA ASP A 545 -11.54 -33.25 -1.97
C ASP A 545 -10.23 -32.45 -2.03
N VAL A 546 -9.40 -32.77 -3.01
CA VAL A 546 -8.07 -32.16 -3.18
C VAL A 546 -8.05 -31.30 -4.42
N ARG A 547 -7.46 -30.11 -4.28
CA ARG A 547 -7.27 -29.16 -5.37
C ARG A 547 -5.83 -28.66 -5.43
N VAL A 548 -5.34 -28.51 -6.65
CA VAL A 548 -4.01 -27.96 -6.92
C VAL A 548 -4.17 -26.62 -7.63
N HIS A 549 -3.50 -25.59 -7.14
CA HIS A 549 -3.40 -24.28 -7.79
C HIS A 549 -1.96 -24.01 -8.16
N ALA A 550 -1.72 -23.65 -9.42
CA ALA A 550 -0.41 -23.31 -9.94
C ALA A 550 -0.49 -21.96 -10.67
N ASN A 551 0.50 -21.11 -10.42
CA ASN A 551 0.66 -19.83 -11.11
C ASN A 551 2.14 -19.62 -11.42
N PHE A 552 2.44 -19.26 -12.66
CA PHE A 552 3.74 -18.86 -13.15
C PHE A 552 3.64 -17.46 -13.76
N ALA A 553 4.60 -16.59 -13.45
CA ALA A 553 4.73 -15.29 -14.12
C ALA A 553 6.18 -15.01 -14.50
N TYR A 554 6.33 -14.41 -15.68
CA TYR A 554 7.59 -13.92 -16.20
C TYR A 554 7.47 -12.46 -16.62
N ILE A 555 8.39 -11.60 -16.18
CA ILE A 555 8.47 -10.17 -16.53
C ILE A 555 9.76 -9.95 -17.32
N PHE A 556 9.63 -9.40 -18.52
CA PHE A 556 10.70 -9.09 -19.47
C PHE A 556 11.39 -7.76 -19.16
#